data_AF-A0A7W9GD25-F1
#
_entry.id   AF-A0A7W9GD25-F1
#
_cell.length_a   1.000
_cell.length_b   1.000
_cell.length_c   1.000
_cell.angle_alpha   90.00
_cell.angle_beta   90.00
_cell.angle_gamma   90.00
#
_symmetry.space_group_name_H-M   'P 1'
#
loop_
_entity.id
_entity.type
_entity.pdbx_description
1 polymer ?
#
loop_
_entity_poly.entity_id
_entity_poly.type
_entity_poly.pdbx_seq_one_letter_code
_entity_poly.pdbx_strand_id
1 'polypeptide(L)'
;MRHPLAPGWTSYRHRLQVSTYDVTPLIRSGANALGAIVGEGWAAGRLGYEGKRHHYTRRPALYMRLELTYGEQTMIVATDGQWMAGTGAVLTTSLYDGEAYDARREPDGWNLPGFTGAWSPVELFDWDLGTLVPTVATPIRRIEELAPVETFVRDGKTIVDFGQNISGWVRLAVTGEAGQSVTIRHAEILRDGALDTAATGCTRPSAA
;
A
#
# COMPACT_ATOMS: atom_id res chain seq x y z
N MET A 1 14.18 -1.70 -4.70
CA MET A 1 13.59 -2.92 -4.10
C MET A 1 12.22 -2.54 -3.53
N ARG A 2 11.14 -3.29 -3.80
CA ARG A 2 9.80 -2.97 -3.25
C ARG A 2 9.38 -4.13 -2.36
N HIS A 3 9.09 -3.86 -1.09
CA HIS A 3 8.54 -4.82 -0.13
C HIS A 3 7.06 -4.47 0.11
N PRO A 4 6.12 -5.17 -0.56
CA PRO A 4 4.70 -4.93 -0.39
C PRO A 4 4.28 -5.18 1.05
N LEU A 5 3.33 -4.40 1.54
CA LEU A 5 2.77 -4.53 2.90
C LEU A 5 3.82 -4.43 4.04
N ALA A 6 4.98 -3.81 3.79
CA ALA A 6 5.90 -3.45 4.86
C ALA A 6 5.22 -2.48 5.85
N PRO A 7 5.48 -2.60 7.18
CA PRO A 7 6.46 -3.46 7.83
C PRO A 7 5.94 -4.86 8.22
N GLY A 8 4.77 -5.28 7.72
CA GLY A 8 4.10 -6.52 8.12
C GLY A 8 3.29 -6.37 9.40
N TRP A 9 2.79 -7.49 9.93
CA TRP A 9 1.92 -7.52 11.10
C TRP A 9 2.64 -8.05 12.34
N THR A 10 2.80 -7.18 13.34
CA THR A 10 3.30 -7.52 14.68
C THR A 10 2.39 -6.91 15.74
N SER A 11 2.61 -7.25 17.01
CA SER A 11 1.95 -6.52 18.10
C SER A 11 2.62 -5.15 18.28
N TYR A 12 2.16 -4.16 17.51
CA TYR A 12 2.90 -2.90 17.30
C TYR A 12 3.26 -2.16 18.60
N ARG A 13 2.43 -2.23 19.64
CA ARG A 13 2.69 -1.60 20.95
C ARG A 13 3.83 -2.25 21.76
N HIS A 14 4.27 -3.44 21.37
CA HIS A 14 5.41 -4.13 22.00
C HIS A 14 6.60 -4.24 21.05
N ARG A 15 6.33 -4.35 19.75
CA ARG A 15 7.34 -4.54 18.72
C ARG A 15 6.82 -4.07 17.38
N LEU A 16 7.33 -2.96 16.87
CA LEU A 16 7.06 -2.45 15.53
C LEU A 16 8.33 -2.60 14.69
N GLN A 17 8.23 -3.38 13.61
CA GLN A 17 9.38 -3.62 12.75
C GLN A 17 9.70 -2.39 11.88
N VAL A 18 10.98 -2.09 11.71
CA VAL A 18 11.49 -1.09 10.77
C VAL A 18 12.45 -1.74 9.79
N SER A 19 12.25 -1.44 8.50
CA SER A 19 13.09 -1.97 7.42
C SER A 19 14.18 -0.98 7.03
N THR A 20 15.39 -1.50 6.82
CA THR A 20 16.54 -0.72 6.35
C THR A 20 16.80 -1.01 4.88
N TYR A 21 17.06 0.04 4.11
CA TYR A 21 17.34 -0.03 2.68
C TYR A 21 18.63 0.73 2.38
N ASP A 22 19.51 0.14 1.58
CA ASP A 22 20.59 0.89 0.95
C ASP A 22 20.00 1.74 -0.17
N VAL A 23 20.03 3.06 0.03
CA VAL A 23 19.53 4.06 -0.91
C VAL A 23 20.66 4.85 -1.56
N THR A 24 21.92 4.49 -1.32
CA THR A 24 23.11 5.14 -1.91
C THR A 24 22.97 5.40 -3.41
N PRO A 25 22.54 4.44 -4.27
CA PRO A 25 22.44 4.68 -5.71
C PRO A 25 21.26 5.59 -6.11
N LEU A 26 20.36 5.93 -5.17
CA LEU A 26 19.20 6.79 -5.41
C LEU A 26 19.48 8.26 -5.05
N ILE A 27 20.49 8.51 -4.21
CA ILE A 27 20.86 9.86 -3.77
C ILE A 27 21.58 10.59 -4.89
N ARG A 28 21.17 11.83 -5.13
CA ARG A 28 21.77 12.73 -6.13
C ARG A 28 22.50 13.88 -5.44
N SER A 29 23.50 14.43 -6.10
CA SER A 29 24.06 15.73 -5.68
C SER A 29 23.02 16.83 -5.88
N GLY A 30 22.88 17.73 -4.90
CA GLY A 30 21.89 18.80 -4.90
C GLY A 30 20.56 18.37 -4.26
N ALA A 31 19.45 18.86 -4.83
CA ALA A 31 18.13 18.65 -4.26
C ALA A 31 17.66 17.20 -4.39
N ASN A 32 17.14 16.64 -3.31
CA ASN A 32 16.51 15.31 -3.25
C ASN A 32 15.10 15.46 -2.66
N ALA A 33 14.20 14.55 -3.04
CA ALA A 33 12.88 14.43 -2.44
C ALA A 33 12.76 13.06 -1.77
N LEU A 34 12.18 13.04 -0.59
CA LEU A 34 11.92 11.84 0.18
C LEU A 34 10.44 11.82 0.53
N GLY A 35 9.78 10.68 0.30
CA GLY A 35 8.34 10.61 0.42
C GLY A 35 7.83 9.18 0.42
N ALA A 36 6.65 8.97 0.98
CA ALA A 36 6.02 7.67 1.10
C ALA A 36 4.49 7.80 1.02
N ILE A 37 3.85 6.72 0.56
CA ILE A 37 2.41 6.53 0.68
C ILE A 37 2.17 5.69 1.93
N VAL A 38 1.30 6.15 2.83
CA VAL A 38 1.04 5.48 4.12
C VAL A 38 -0.39 4.95 4.12
N GLY A 39 -0.54 3.62 4.11
CA GLY A 39 -1.84 2.95 4.20
C GLY A 39 -2.23 2.60 5.63
N GLU A 40 -3.50 2.27 5.85
CA GLU A 40 -4.02 1.89 7.17
C GLU A 40 -3.47 0.54 7.68
N GLY A 41 -3.26 -0.40 6.77
CA GLY A 41 -2.76 -1.76 7.03
C GLY A 41 -3.49 -2.48 8.17
N TRP A 42 -2.76 -3.33 8.89
CA TRP A 42 -3.27 -4.01 10.09
C TRP A 42 -3.42 -3.07 11.30
N ALA A 43 -2.78 -1.90 11.27
CA ALA A 43 -2.71 -1.02 12.43
C ALA A 43 -4.04 -0.28 12.68
N ALA A 44 -4.59 0.29 11.61
CA ALA A 44 -5.82 1.08 11.62
C ALA A 44 -6.97 0.44 10.82
N GLY A 45 -6.66 -0.40 9.83
CA GLY A 45 -7.64 -0.97 8.90
C GLY A 45 -8.53 -2.03 9.53
N ARG A 46 -9.49 -2.53 8.73
CA ARG A 46 -10.39 -3.62 9.14
C ARG A 46 -9.61 -4.92 9.30
N LEU A 47 -9.80 -5.63 10.41
CA LEU A 47 -9.24 -6.96 10.62
C LEU A 47 -10.25 -7.96 11.19
N GLY A 48 -10.08 -9.22 10.79
CA GLY A 48 -10.86 -10.33 11.31
C GLY A 48 -12.33 -10.33 10.88
N TYR A 49 -13.06 -11.31 11.39
CA TYR A 49 -14.47 -11.54 11.03
C TYR A 49 -15.44 -10.57 11.72
N GLU A 50 -15.03 -9.94 12.83
CA GLU A 50 -15.86 -8.99 13.57
C GLU A 50 -15.97 -7.61 12.90
N GLY A 51 -15.23 -7.39 11.80
CA GLY A 51 -15.26 -6.12 11.06
C GLY A 51 -14.69 -4.92 11.84
N LYS A 52 -13.95 -5.16 12.92
CA LYS A 52 -13.36 -4.11 13.76
C LYS A 52 -12.18 -3.44 13.04
N ARG A 53 -11.95 -2.19 13.43
CA ARG A 53 -10.87 -1.31 12.94
C ARG A 53 -10.10 -0.73 14.13
N HIS A 54 -8.98 -0.06 13.87
CA HIS A 54 -8.20 0.68 14.87
C HIS A 54 -7.64 -0.19 16.02
N HIS A 55 -7.18 -1.40 15.70
CA HIS A 55 -6.64 -2.33 16.69
C HIS A 55 -5.43 -1.76 17.46
N TYR A 56 -4.62 -0.93 16.78
CA TYR A 56 -3.40 -0.35 17.36
C TYR A 56 -3.40 1.18 17.36
N THR A 57 -3.98 1.79 16.33
CA THR A 57 -4.05 3.25 16.19
C THR A 57 -5.32 3.65 15.44
N ARG A 58 -5.77 4.89 15.63
CA ARG A 58 -6.92 5.47 14.92
C ARG A 58 -6.57 6.02 13.54
N ARG A 59 -5.28 6.25 13.26
CA ARG A 59 -4.79 6.81 12.00
C ARG A 59 -3.42 6.23 11.63
N PRO A 60 -3.10 6.08 10.35
CA PRO A 60 -1.76 5.66 9.91
C PRO A 60 -0.72 6.71 10.30
N ALA A 61 0.51 6.25 10.53
CA ALA A 61 1.66 7.09 10.85
C ALA A 61 2.91 6.53 10.18
N LEU A 62 3.90 7.39 9.93
CA LEU A 62 5.16 7.03 9.31
C LEU A 62 6.31 7.39 10.24
N TYR A 63 7.22 6.44 10.43
CA TYR A 63 8.56 6.69 10.92
C TYR A 63 9.53 6.44 9.78
N MET A 64 10.34 7.44 9.45
CA MET A 64 11.40 7.30 8.45
C MET A 64 12.62 8.11 8.90
N ARG A 65 13.80 7.52 8.69
CA ARG A 65 15.10 8.12 9.00
C ARG A 65 16.07 7.76 7.88
N LEU A 66 16.59 8.78 7.21
CA LEU A 66 17.66 8.68 6.24
C LEU A 66 18.97 9.09 6.92
N GLU A 67 19.96 8.23 6.83
CA GLU A 67 21.33 8.51 7.29
C GLU A 67 22.24 8.62 6.08
N LEU A 68 22.94 9.75 5.96
CA LEU A 68 23.88 10.02 4.88
C LEU A 68 25.27 10.18 5.48
N THR A 69 26.16 9.24 5.19
CA THR A 69 27.55 9.29 5.65
C THR A 69 28.44 9.83 4.54
N TYR A 70 29.17 10.90 4.83
CA TYR A 70 30.15 11.53 3.94
C TYR A 70 31.48 11.67 4.69
N GLY A 71 32.46 10.84 4.36
CA GLY A 71 33.70 10.75 5.14
C GLY A 71 33.40 10.39 6.59
N GLU A 72 33.81 11.25 7.53
CA GLU A 72 33.57 11.07 8.97
C GLU A 72 32.24 11.68 9.46
N GLN A 73 31.51 12.38 8.60
CA GLN A 73 30.27 13.06 8.97
C GLN A 73 29.06 12.20 8.64
N THR A 74 28.07 12.21 9.54
CA THR A 74 26.74 11.60 9.28
C THR A 74 25.67 12.68 9.41
N MET A 75 24.91 12.88 8.34
CA MET A 75 23.72 13.71 8.33
C MET A 75 22.47 12.84 8.50
N ILE A 76 21.52 13.30 9.30
CA ILE A 76 20.25 12.61 9.54
C ILE A 76 19.11 13.48 9.04
N VAL A 77 18.25 12.91 8.20
CA VAL A 77 16.96 13.49 7.80
C VAL A 77 15.87 12.53 8.27
N ALA A 78 15.01 12.96 9.19
CA ALA A 78 13.97 12.11 9.77
C ALA A 78 12.58 12.74 9.63
N THR A 79 11.54 11.93 9.79
CA THR A 79 10.16 12.41 9.90
C THR A 79 10.01 13.33 11.11
N ASP A 80 9.55 14.56 10.87
CA ASP A 80 9.31 15.60 11.87
C ASP A 80 8.14 16.52 11.43
N GLY A 81 7.96 17.64 12.13
CA GLY A 81 6.87 18.59 11.86
C GLY A 81 7.06 19.47 10.60
N GLN A 82 8.18 19.35 9.88
CA GLN A 82 8.41 20.09 8.63
C GLN A 82 7.89 19.33 7.39
N TRP A 83 7.43 18.10 7.58
CA TRP A 83 6.88 17.29 6.50
C TRP A 83 5.50 17.79 6.09
N MET A 84 5.18 17.56 4.82
CA MET A 84 3.89 17.89 4.23
C MET A 84 3.20 16.60 3.80
N ALA A 85 1.87 16.57 3.88
CA ALA A 85 1.05 15.45 3.43
C ALA A 85 -0.12 15.93 2.56
N GLY A 86 -0.47 15.10 1.58
CA GLY A 86 -1.65 15.28 0.75
C GLY A 86 -2.22 13.92 0.34
N THR A 87 -3.44 13.94 -0.19
CA THR A 87 -4.05 12.76 -0.79
C THR A 87 -3.63 12.62 -2.25
N GLY A 88 -3.68 11.40 -2.80
CA GLY A 88 -3.38 11.14 -4.20
C GLY A 88 -4.38 10.19 -4.84
N ALA A 89 -3.91 9.41 -5.81
CA ALA A 89 -4.77 8.50 -6.56
C ALA A 89 -5.33 7.33 -5.75
N VAL A 90 -4.67 6.89 -4.67
CA VAL A 90 -5.22 5.89 -3.74
C VAL A 90 -6.32 6.55 -2.89
N LEU A 91 -7.58 6.21 -3.17
CA LEU A 91 -8.75 6.75 -2.48
C LEU A 91 -9.10 6.00 -1.19
N THR A 92 -9.02 4.67 -1.26
CA THR A 92 -9.28 3.78 -0.13
C THR A 92 -8.38 2.56 -0.24
N THR A 93 -7.88 2.05 0.88
CA THR A 93 -7.09 0.82 0.93
C THR A 93 -7.55 -0.05 2.10
N SER A 94 -7.76 -1.33 1.86
CA SER A 94 -8.18 -2.31 2.86
C SER A 94 -7.61 -3.68 2.50
N LEU A 95 -7.05 -4.37 3.48
CA LEU A 95 -6.56 -5.74 3.31
C LEU A 95 -7.68 -6.72 2.92
N TYR A 96 -8.93 -6.42 3.28
CA TYR A 96 -10.09 -7.26 3.01
C TYR A 96 -10.99 -6.74 1.88
N ASP A 97 -11.12 -5.41 1.76
CA ASP A 97 -12.06 -4.77 0.82
C ASP A 97 -11.40 -4.25 -0.46
N GLY A 98 -10.08 -4.50 -0.58
CA GLY A 98 -9.25 -4.08 -1.69
C GLY A 98 -8.91 -2.59 -1.69
N GLU A 99 -8.54 -2.11 -2.87
CA GLU A 99 -8.12 -0.74 -3.10
C GLU A 99 -9.06 -0.06 -4.10
N ALA A 100 -9.30 1.25 -3.93
CA ALA A 100 -9.89 2.10 -4.94
C ALA A 100 -8.86 3.13 -5.37
N TYR A 101 -8.59 3.20 -6.68
CA TYR A 101 -7.56 4.06 -7.25
C TYR A 101 -8.14 4.92 -8.38
N ASP A 102 -8.00 6.23 -8.29
CA ASP A 102 -8.40 7.21 -9.31
C ASP A 102 -7.15 7.86 -9.91
N ALA A 103 -6.72 7.35 -11.06
CA ALA A 103 -5.50 7.81 -11.75
C ALA A 103 -5.51 9.31 -12.08
N ARG A 104 -6.68 9.96 -12.16
CA ARG A 104 -6.81 11.40 -12.42
C ARG A 104 -6.33 12.26 -11.25
N ARG A 105 -6.12 11.66 -10.07
CA ARG A 105 -5.69 12.33 -8.85
C ARG A 105 -4.23 12.03 -8.49
N GLU A 106 -3.47 11.39 -9.38
CA GLU A 106 -2.04 11.18 -9.14
C GLU A 106 -1.34 12.55 -9.10
N PRO A 107 -0.65 12.88 -7.99
CA PRO A 107 0.04 14.16 -7.90
C PRO A 107 1.36 14.09 -8.68
N ASP A 108 1.32 14.39 -9.97
CA ASP A 108 2.48 14.25 -10.86
C ASP A 108 3.74 14.93 -10.30
N GLY A 109 4.83 14.17 -10.21
CA GLY A 109 6.12 14.65 -9.72
C GLY A 109 6.22 14.83 -8.21
N TRP A 110 5.24 14.39 -7.39
CA TRP A 110 5.28 14.50 -5.92
C TRP A 110 6.55 13.93 -5.28
N ASN A 111 7.16 12.95 -5.93
CA ASN A 111 8.38 12.27 -5.50
C ASN A 111 9.66 12.88 -6.11
N LEU A 112 9.58 14.06 -6.71
CA LEU A 112 10.70 14.80 -7.27
C LEU A 112 10.94 16.11 -6.49
N PRO A 113 12.20 16.61 -6.44
CA PRO A 113 12.48 17.91 -5.84
C PRO A 113 11.72 19.04 -6.54
N GLY A 114 11.30 20.05 -5.77
CA GLY A 114 10.61 21.23 -6.32
C GLY A 114 9.11 21.03 -6.59
N PHE A 115 8.53 19.90 -6.18
CA PHE A 115 7.09 19.70 -6.23
C PHE A 115 6.35 20.78 -5.42
N THR A 116 5.29 21.34 -6.02
CA THR A 116 4.43 22.38 -5.42
C THR A 116 2.98 21.95 -5.48
N GLY A 117 2.62 20.98 -4.63
CA GLY A 117 1.24 20.52 -4.47
C GLY A 117 0.50 21.25 -3.35
N ALA A 118 -0.83 21.23 -3.40
CA ALA A 118 -1.69 21.67 -2.31
C ALA A 118 -1.67 20.65 -1.16
N TRP A 119 -0.57 20.60 -0.41
CA TRP A 119 -0.37 19.73 0.74
C TRP A 119 -0.46 20.52 2.04
N SER A 120 -0.79 19.85 3.14
CA SER A 120 -0.87 20.43 4.47
C SER A 120 0.29 19.95 5.36
N PRO A 121 0.73 20.72 6.36
CA PRO A 121 1.70 20.24 7.34
C PRO A 121 1.23 18.95 8.01
N VAL A 122 2.16 18.04 8.30
CA VAL A 122 1.85 16.83 9.08
C VAL A 122 1.57 17.16 10.54
N GLU A 123 0.82 16.29 11.19
CA GLU A 123 0.67 16.29 12.65
C GLU A 123 1.61 15.25 13.25
N LEU A 124 2.39 15.64 14.26
CA LEU A 124 3.22 14.69 15.01
C LEU A 124 2.36 13.59 15.63
N PHE A 125 2.90 12.37 15.63
CA PHE A 125 2.22 11.20 16.16
C PHE A 125 3.01 10.67 17.34
N ASP A 126 2.41 10.77 18.54
CA ASP A 126 3.04 10.28 19.77
C ASP A 126 3.06 8.75 19.78
N TRP A 127 4.27 8.19 19.85
CA TRP A 127 4.49 6.75 19.86
C TRP A 127 5.79 6.42 20.59
N ASP A 128 5.79 5.34 21.37
CA ASP A 128 7.00 4.86 22.03
C ASP A 128 7.99 4.29 21.00
N LEU A 129 9.03 5.06 20.69
CA LEU A 129 10.09 4.65 19.76
C LEU A 129 10.93 3.48 20.31
N GLY A 130 10.85 3.17 21.61
CA GLY A 130 11.46 1.97 22.19
C GLY A 130 10.86 0.67 21.68
N THR A 131 9.66 0.73 21.08
CA THR A 131 9.03 -0.42 20.42
C THR A 131 9.61 -0.74 19.04
N LEU A 132 10.40 0.17 18.45
CA LEU A 132 10.98 -0.03 17.12
C LEU A 132 12.09 -1.08 17.16
N VAL A 133 11.99 -2.08 16.30
CA VAL A 133 13.02 -3.12 16.15
C VAL A 133 13.35 -3.35 14.67
N PRO A 134 14.58 -3.78 14.34
CA PRO A 134 14.89 -4.20 12.98
C PRO A 134 13.96 -5.32 12.50
N THR A 135 13.56 -5.28 11.23
CA THR A 135 12.87 -6.41 10.59
C THR A 135 13.76 -7.65 10.62
N VAL A 136 13.27 -8.74 11.23
CA VAL A 136 13.98 -10.04 11.30
C VAL A 136 13.41 -11.10 10.35
N ALA A 137 12.19 -10.89 9.86
CA ALA A 137 11.53 -11.80 8.93
C ALA A 137 11.93 -11.48 7.49
N THR A 138 11.96 -12.51 6.64
CA THR A 138 12.06 -12.30 5.20
C THR A 138 10.89 -11.41 4.75
N PRO A 139 11.16 -10.27 4.09
CA PRO A 139 10.09 -9.36 3.71
C PRO A 139 9.18 -10.00 2.66
N ILE A 140 7.91 -9.60 2.66
CA ILE A 140 6.98 -9.95 1.59
C ILE A 140 7.54 -9.40 0.27
N ARG A 141 7.52 -10.24 -0.76
CA ARG A 141 8.01 -9.93 -2.11
C ARG A 141 7.09 -10.55 -3.15
N ARG A 142 7.08 -9.97 -4.35
CA ARG A 142 6.55 -10.64 -5.54
C ARG A 142 7.55 -11.73 -5.93
N ILE A 143 7.17 -12.98 -5.78
CA ILE A 143 8.05 -14.14 -6.04
C ILE A 143 7.81 -14.77 -7.40
N GLU A 144 6.61 -14.59 -7.96
CA GLU A 144 6.17 -15.18 -9.22
C GLU A 144 5.14 -14.27 -9.89
N GLU A 145 5.06 -14.34 -11.21
CA GLU A 145 4.01 -13.72 -12.01
C GLU A 145 3.34 -14.80 -12.86
N LEU A 146 2.04 -15.00 -12.68
CA LEU A 146 1.25 -15.98 -13.41
C LEU A 146 0.45 -15.29 -14.51
N ALA A 147 0.57 -15.78 -15.73
CA ALA A 147 -0.34 -15.41 -16.82
C ALA A 147 -1.66 -16.20 -16.66
N PRO A 148 -2.81 -15.63 -17.08
CA PRO A 148 -4.06 -16.38 -17.14
C PRO A 148 -3.93 -17.61 -18.06
N VAL A 149 -4.51 -18.73 -17.65
CA VAL A 149 -4.63 -19.94 -18.48
C VAL A 149 -5.88 -19.91 -19.35
N GLU A 150 -6.91 -19.19 -18.91
CA GLU A 150 -8.15 -19.03 -19.65
C GLU A 150 -8.77 -17.64 -19.40
N THR A 151 -9.48 -17.12 -20.39
CA THR A 151 -10.31 -15.92 -20.25
C THR A 151 -11.59 -16.10 -21.07
N PHE A 152 -12.74 -15.90 -20.44
CA PHE A 152 -14.04 -16.08 -21.08
C PHE A 152 -15.07 -15.09 -20.53
N VAL A 153 -16.20 -14.96 -21.22
CA VAL A 153 -17.29 -14.07 -20.83
C VAL A 153 -18.44 -14.88 -20.25
N ARG A 154 -18.95 -14.46 -19.08
CA ARG A 154 -20.14 -15.01 -18.44
C ARG A 154 -20.97 -13.86 -17.89
N ASP A 155 -22.27 -13.82 -18.21
CA ASP A 155 -23.21 -12.80 -17.73
C ASP A 155 -22.72 -11.35 -17.93
N GLY A 156 -22.12 -11.08 -19.07
CA GLY A 156 -21.57 -9.76 -19.42
C GLY A 156 -20.30 -9.37 -18.67
N LYS A 157 -19.67 -10.29 -17.92
CA LYS A 157 -18.42 -10.10 -17.18
C LYS A 157 -17.32 -10.94 -17.78
N THR A 158 -16.13 -10.38 -17.87
CA THR A 158 -14.92 -11.13 -18.20
C THR A 158 -14.43 -11.87 -16.96
N ILE A 159 -14.31 -13.19 -17.07
CA ILE A 159 -13.70 -14.06 -16.07
C ILE A 159 -12.30 -14.41 -16.56
N VAL A 160 -11.32 -14.28 -15.66
CA VAL A 160 -9.90 -14.56 -15.91
C VAL A 160 -9.49 -15.68 -14.95
N ASP A 161 -9.17 -16.84 -15.49
CA ASP A 161 -8.69 -17.99 -14.71
C ASP A 161 -7.17 -18.07 -14.80
N PHE A 162 -6.51 -18.11 -13.64
CA PHE A 162 -5.05 -18.24 -13.52
C PHE A 162 -4.60 -19.70 -13.40
N GLY A 163 -5.53 -20.66 -13.33
CA GLY A 163 -5.23 -22.09 -13.19
C GLY A 163 -4.71 -22.49 -11.82
N GLN A 164 -4.58 -21.52 -10.90
CA GLN A 164 -4.07 -21.70 -9.56
C GLN A 164 -4.74 -20.72 -8.60
N ASN A 165 -5.16 -21.21 -7.42
CA ASN A 165 -5.55 -20.34 -6.32
C ASN A 165 -4.29 -19.74 -5.67
N ILE A 166 -4.22 -18.41 -5.60
CA ILE A 166 -3.04 -17.66 -5.18
C ILE A 166 -3.36 -16.61 -4.12
N SER A 167 -2.35 -16.23 -3.34
CA SER A 167 -2.40 -15.03 -2.48
C SER A 167 -1.53 -13.93 -3.09
N GLY A 168 -2.16 -12.81 -3.45
CA GLY A 168 -1.49 -11.72 -4.14
C GLY A 168 -2.47 -10.69 -4.71
N TRP A 169 -2.09 -10.05 -5.80
CA TRP A 169 -2.92 -9.10 -6.54
C TRP A 169 -2.63 -9.19 -8.03
N VAL A 170 -3.57 -8.71 -8.84
CA VAL A 170 -3.41 -8.67 -10.30
C VAL A 170 -2.68 -7.40 -10.75
N ARG A 171 -1.93 -7.50 -11.84
CA ARG A 171 -1.44 -6.33 -12.60
C ARG A 171 -2.34 -6.15 -13.81
N LEU A 172 -2.98 -4.99 -13.92
CA LEU A 172 -3.86 -4.64 -15.04
C LEU A 172 -3.16 -3.64 -15.96
N ALA A 173 -3.21 -3.88 -17.27
CA ALA A 173 -2.97 -2.87 -18.30
C ALA A 173 -4.30 -2.60 -19.00
N VAL A 174 -4.71 -1.33 -19.05
CA VAL A 174 -5.98 -0.92 -19.66
C VAL A 174 -5.78 0.36 -20.44
N THR A 175 -6.50 0.49 -21.55
CA THR A 175 -6.64 1.73 -22.32
C THR A 175 -8.12 2.07 -22.38
N GLY A 176 -8.46 3.32 -22.15
CA GLY A 176 -9.84 3.79 -22.11
C GLY A 176 -9.92 5.29 -21.91
N GLU A 177 -11.14 5.81 -21.90
CA GLU A 177 -11.43 7.22 -21.70
C GLU A 177 -11.25 7.63 -20.23
N ALA A 178 -10.83 8.87 -20.01
CA ALA A 178 -10.65 9.40 -18.66
C ALA A 178 -11.97 9.35 -17.87
N GLY A 179 -11.92 8.81 -16.65
CA GLY A 179 -13.11 8.64 -15.79
C GLY A 179 -13.85 7.32 -15.97
N GLN A 180 -13.49 6.50 -16.97
CA GLN A 180 -13.96 5.11 -17.02
C GLN A 180 -13.44 4.33 -15.80
N SER A 181 -14.28 3.45 -15.27
CA SER A 181 -13.98 2.64 -14.09
C SER A 181 -13.89 1.16 -14.45
N VAL A 182 -12.81 0.51 -14.00
CA VAL A 182 -12.67 -0.95 -14.06
C VAL A 182 -12.82 -1.50 -12.65
N THR A 183 -13.69 -2.50 -12.49
CA THR A 183 -13.86 -3.20 -11.21
C THR A 183 -13.29 -4.61 -11.32
N ILE A 184 -12.35 -4.93 -10.44
CA ILE A 184 -11.75 -6.27 -10.33
C ILE A 184 -12.29 -6.91 -9.06
N ARG A 185 -12.82 -8.13 -9.19
CA ARG A 185 -13.26 -8.96 -8.05
C ARG A 185 -12.48 -10.27 -8.08
N HIS A 186 -12.11 -10.75 -6.90
CA HIS A 186 -11.36 -11.99 -6.72
C HIS A 186 -12.28 -13.02 -6.06
N ALA A 187 -12.21 -14.27 -6.53
CA ALA A 187 -12.91 -15.41 -5.95
C ALA A 187 -12.03 -16.66 -6.09
N GLU A 188 -12.16 -17.58 -5.14
CA GLU A 188 -11.40 -18.85 -5.16
C GLU A 188 -12.09 -19.93 -6.00
N ILE A 189 -13.42 -19.82 -6.18
CA ILE A 189 -14.23 -20.82 -6.89
C ILE A 189 -15.23 -20.16 -7.85
N LEU A 190 -15.63 -20.94 -8.84
CA LEU A 190 -16.80 -20.66 -9.67
C LEU A 190 -17.98 -21.50 -9.18
N ARG A 191 -19.16 -20.90 -9.12
CA ARG A 191 -20.44 -21.59 -8.91
C ARG A 191 -21.30 -21.34 -10.15
N ASP A 192 -21.76 -22.42 -10.78
CA ASP A 192 -22.53 -22.38 -12.03
C ASP A 192 -21.86 -21.56 -13.16
N GLY A 193 -20.52 -21.60 -13.18
CA GLY A 193 -19.68 -20.88 -14.15
C GLY A 193 -19.50 -19.38 -13.86
N ALA A 194 -20.03 -18.85 -12.75
CA ALA A 194 -19.86 -17.47 -12.32
C ALA A 194 -19.01 -17.37 -11.03
N LEU A 195 -18.37 -16.23 -10.80
CA LEU A 195 -17.55 -16.00 -9.60
C LEU A 195 -18.39 -16.10 -8.31
N ASP A 196 -18.00 -16.97 -7.39
CA ASP A 196 -18.60 -17.04 -6.04
C ASP A 196 -17.79 -16.17 -5.07
N THR A 197 -18.30 -14.97 -4.80
CA THR A 197 -17.66 -14.00 -3.89
C THR A 197 -18.19 -14.08 -2.45
N ALA A 198 -19.18 -14.93 -2.18
CA ALA A 198 -19.71 -15.10 -0.83
C ALA A 198 -18.70 -15.83 0.08
N ALA A 199 -17.96 -16.78 -0.50
CA ALA A 199 -16.93 -17.53 0.20
C ALA A 199 -15.75 -16.67 0.68
N THR A 200 -15.48 -15.53 0.04
CA THR A 200 -14.33 -14.67 0.36
C THR A 200 -14.64 -13.58 1.39
N GLY A 201 -15.88 -13.49 1.89
CA GLY A 201 -16.29 -12.47 2.87
C GLY A 201 -16.17 -11.02 2.36
N CYS A 202 -15.90 -10.82 1.07
CA CYS A 202 -15.71 -9.53 0.44
C CYS A 202 -17.08 -8.97 0.00
N THR A 203 -17.93 -8.65 0.96
CA THR A 203 -19.21 -7.97 0.70
C THR A 203 -19.00 -6.46 0.88
N ARG A 204 -18.69 -5.75 -0.21
CA ARG A 204 -19.03 -4.32 -0.22
C ARG A 204 -20.55 -4.21 -0.22
N PRO A 205 -21.18 -3.46 0.69
CA PRO A 205 -22.53 -3.01 0.45
C PRO A 205 -22.54 -2.25 -0.88
N SER A 206 -23.54 -2.49 -1.72
CA SER A 206 -23.70 -1.74 -2.97
C SER A 206 -23.71 -0.25 -2.62
N ALA A 207 -22.85 0.54 -3.29
CA ALA A 207 -23.01 1.98 -3.27
C ALA A 207 -24.41 2.30 -3.83
N ALA A 208 -25.24 2.94 -3.00
CA ALA A 208 -26.44 3.62 -3.45
C ALA A 208 -26.06 4.93 -4.14
#